data_AF-A0A1G3L5K9-F1
#
_entry.id   AF-A0A1G3L5K9-F1
#
_cell.length_a   1.000
_cell.length_b   1.000
_cell.length_c   1.000
_cell.angle_alpha   90.00
_cell.angle_beta   90.00
_cell.angle_gamma   90.00
#
_symmetry.space_group_name_H-M   'P 1'
#
loop_
_entity.id
_entity.type
_entity.pdbx_description
1 polymer ?
#
loop_
_entity_poly.entity_id
_entity_poly.type
_entity_poly.pdbx_seq_one_letter_code
_entity_poly.pdbx_strand_id
1 'polypeptide(L)'
;MINEINANDYENTIVNQKGLAILDFYSTECPPCEALHPKYEFFDDIYKDNIKFYKIFRQGNKELATKLGVKSSPTLLFYKDGKEIAPRLTGAIKKSEINKTIVEYFKLEDKTKNIKRVNYEYDLVIIGGGPAGLTAGLYAGRAKIKTLIIDQNLPGGQVNLTHMVANYPGTGEDINGYALMHKLTEQVKRNDVDFFSASEIRSLDLTNKTVEVDDDKFVKAKAMILATGAKPRELGLPGEKEFFGKGISYCATCDGRFYEGKNIAVIGGGNSAVEESLFLAEFVNKITIIHQFDQFQANKTASDEALNNPKINVLWSHEPRAFVGTDRFEKLEVEDLKTKEKKVVDNIEGIFVFVGYVPQTELFKDQLKFDKWGYVEADETLKTNIPGVFVAGDVRSKQFRQITTAVSDGTVAALSVQKYLRG
;
A
#
# COMPACT_ATOMS: atom_id res chain seq x y z
N MET A 1 -1.06 -29.52 -12.78
CA MET A 1 -0.29 -29.94 -11.59
C MET A 1 1.05 -29.25 -11.67
N ILE A 2 1.28 -28.28 -10.77
CA ILE A 2 2.50 -27.48 -10.73
C ILE A 2 3.67 -28.38 -10.33
N ASN A 3 4.69 -28.43 -11.19
CA ASN A 3 5.89 -29.23 -10.92
C ASN A 3 6.99 -28.36 -10.28
N GLU A 4 7.52 -28.83 -9.15
CA GLU A 4 8.75 -28.24 -8.60
C GLU A 4 9.96 -28.79 -9.35
N ILE A 5 10.83 -27.89 -9.80
CA ILE A 5 12.06 -28.23 -10.49
C ILE A 5 13.25 -27.56 -9.79
N ASN A 6 14.46 -28.01 -10.11
CA ASN A 6 15.69 -27.37 -9.65
C ASN A 6 16.55 -26.87 -10.82
N ALA A 7 17.71 -26.30 -10.51
CA ALA A 7 18.61 -25.73 -11.51
C ALA A 7 19.10 -26.74 -12.56
N ASN A 8 19.26 -28.03 -12.20
CA ASN A 8 19.68 -29.08 -13.14
C ASN A 8 18.58 -29.43 -14.14
N ASP A 9 17.32 -29.27 -13.74
CA ASP A 9 16.17 -29.57 -14.57
C ASP A 9 15.81 -28.42 -15.52
N TYR A 10 16.25 -27.19 -15.20
CA TYR A 10 15.83 -25.96 -15.88
C TYR A 10 16.09 -26.01 -17.40
N GLU A 11 17.26 -26.44 -17.83
CA GLU A 11 17.61 -26.48 -19.26
C GLU A 11 16.66 -27.43 -20.01
N ASN A 12 16.47 -28.65 -19.50
CA ASN A 12 15.65 -29.66 -20.16
C ASN A 12 14.15 -29.36 -20.07
N THR A 13 13.71 -28.75 -18.97
CA THR A 13 12.29 -28.56 -18.66
C THR A 13 11.75 -27.22 -19.15
N ILE A 14 12.56 -26.17 -19.11
CA ILE A 14 12.15 -24.81 -19.48
C ILE A 14 12.71 -24.41 -20.85
N VAL A 15 14.03 -24.57 -21.06
CA VAL A 15 14.71 -24.09 -22.28
C VAL A 15 14.46 -25.02 -23.47
N ASN A 16 14.51 -26.33 -23.27
CA ASN A 16 14.36 -27.32 -24.35
C ASN A 16 12.90 -27.72 -24.62
N GLN A 17 11.95 -27.30 -23.79
CA GLN A 17 10.55 -27.62 -24.03
C GLN A 17 9.98 -26.83 -25.21
N LYS A 18 9.03 -27.46 -25.91
CA LYS A 18 8.12 -26.78 -26.84
C LYS A 18 6.84 -26.36 -26.12
N GLY A 19 6.22 -25.30 -26.61
CA GLY A 19 4.97 -24.78 -26.08
C GLY A 19 5.16 -23.71 -25.00
N LEU A 20 4.14 -23.53 -24.18
CA LEU A 20 4.05 -22.42 -23.22
C LEU A 20 4.35 -22.91 -21.80
N ALA A 21 5.06 -22.09 -21.03
CA ALA A 21 5.22 -22.34 -19.61
C ALA A 21 5.35 -21.07 -18.80
N ILE A 22 4.96 -21.16 -17.53
CA ILE A 22 5.17 -20.12 -16.54
C ILE A 22 6.03 -20.72 -15.43
N LEU A 23 7.03 -19.99 -14.98
CA LEU A 23 7.95 -20.40 -13.93
C LEU A 23 7.91 -19.41 -12.77
N ASP A 24 7.59 -19.89 -11.57
CA ASP A 24 7.64 -19.12 -10.33
C ASP A 24 8.94 -19.35 -9.53
N PHE A 25 9.70 -18.29 -9.29
CA PHE A 25 10.77 -18.28 -8.30
C PHE A 25 10.24 -17.89 -6.92
N TYR A 26 9.87 -18.90 -6.14
CA TYR A 26 9.28 -18.71 -4.82
C TYR A 26 10.30 -18.81 -3.67
N SER A 27 9.84 -18.48 -2.46
CA SER A 27 10.54 -18.64 -1.19
C SER A 27 9.55 -19.15 -0.14
N THR A 28 10.01 -19.89 0.88
CA THR A 28 9.16 -20.46 1.92
C THR A 28 8.69 -19.44 2.96
N GLU A 29 9.53 -18.46 3.29
CA GLU A 29 9.21 -17.38 4.23
C GLU A 29 8.97 -16.09 3.44
N CYS A 30 7.83 -16.04 2.76
CA CYS A 30 7.55 -14.99 1.80
C CYS A 30 6.04 -14.73 1.73
N PRO A 31 5.54 -13.72 2.46
CA PRO A 31 4.12 -13.35 2.42
C PRO A 31 3.57 -13.09 1.00
N PRO A 32 4.31 -12.43 0.07
CA PRO A 32 3.81 -12.33 -1.30
C PRO A 32 3.77 -13.67 -2.05
N CYS A 33 4.64 -14.63 -1.71
CA CYS A 33 4.61 -15.98 -2.30
C CYS A 33 3.37 -16.76 -1.80
N GLU A 34 3.06 -16.66 -0.50
CA GLU A 34 1.82 -17.19 0.08
C GLU A 34 0.59 -16.61 -0.63
N ALA A 35 0.59 -15.30 -0.89
CA ALA A 35 -0.49 -14.62 -1.59
C ALA A 35 -0.61 -15.01 -3.08
N LEU A 36 0.51 -15.38 -3.74
CA LEU A 36 0.53 -15.83 -5.13
C LEU A 36 0.02 -17.26 -5.28
N HIS A 37 0.37 -18.15 -4.34
CA HIS A 37 0.12 -19.60 -4.44
C HIS A 37 -1.30 -19.99 -4.92
N PRO A 38 -2.41 -19.53 -4.29
CA PRO A 38 -3.76 -19.91 -4.74
C PRO A 38 -4.11 -19.34 -6.12
N LYS A 39 -3.51 -18.21 -6.52
CA LYS A 39 -3.72 -17.62 -7.86
C LYS A 39 -2.99 -18.45 -8.91
N TYR A 40 -1.80 -18.92 -8.58
CA TYR A 40 -0.97 -19.75 -9.45
C TYR A 40 -1.64 -21.10 -9.70
N GLU A 41 -2.20 -21.73 -8.66
CA GLU A 41 -3.02 -22.95 -8.78
C GLU A 41 -4.27 -22.75 -9.63
N PHE A 42 -4.97 -21.61 -9.45
CA PHE A 42 -6.12 -21.28 -10.29
C PHE A 42 -5.75 -21.27 -11.78
N PHE A 43 -4.64 -20.62 -12.15
CA PHE A 43 -4.22 -20.55 -13.55
C PHE A 43 -3.71 -21.88 -14.09
N ASP A 44 -3.04 -22.69 -13.25
CA ASP A 44 -2.68 -24.07 -13.60
C ASP A 44 -3.91 -24.89 -13.95
N ASP A 45 -5.00 -24.80 -13.19
CA ASP A 45 -6.22 -25.57 -13.46
C ASP A 45 -6.90 -25.15 -14.79
N ILE A 46 -7.12 -23.84 -15.00
CA ILE A 46 -7.87 -23.38 -16.19
C ILE A 46 -7.05 -23.43 -17.49
N TYR A 47 -5.72 -23.40 -17.40
CA TYR A 47 -4.82 -23.47 -18.56
C TYR A 47 -3.98 -24.75 -18.63
N LYS A 48 -4.30 -25.80 -17.86
CA LYS A 48 -3.52 -27.06 -17.81
C LYS A 48 -3.22 -27.69 -19.17
N ASP A 49 -4.12 -27.54 -20.14
CA ASP A 49 -4.00 -28.11 -21.49
C ASP A 49 -3.18 -27.21 -22.44
N ASN A 50 -2.86 -25.98 -22.02
CA ASN A 50 -2.23 -24.96 -22.85
C ASN A 50 -0.86 -24.52 -22.32
N ILE A 51 -0.69 -24.45 -21.00
CA ILE A 51 0.47 -23.88 -20.32
C ILE A 51 0.95 -24.87 -19.26
N LYS A 52 2.26 -25.10 -19.19
CA LYS A 52 2.87 -25.83 -18.08
C LYS A 52 3.30 -24.88 -16.96
N PHE A 53 2.95 -25.21 -15.72
CA PHE A 53 3.29 -24.41 -14.56
C PHE A 53 4.39 -25.09 -13.75
N TYR A 54 5.42 -24.31 -13.41
CA TYR A 54 6.61 -24.77 -12.71
C TYR A 54 6.96 -23.83 -11.55
N LYS A 55 7.58 -24.38 -10.51
CA LYS A 55 8.14 -23.57 -9.42
C LYS A 55 9.58 -23.98 -9.12
N ILE A 56 10.40 -23.01 -8.75
CA ILE A 56 11.79 -23.21 -8.30
C ILE A 56 11.96 -22.49 -6.96
N PHE A 57 12.47 -23.22 -5.96
CA PHE A 57 12.86 -22.62 -4.69
C PHE A 57 14.10 -21.75 -4.88
N ARG A 58 13.95 -20.42 -4.78
CA ARG A 58 15.00 -19.47 -5.15
C ARG A 58 16.27 -19.63 -4.32
N GLN A 59 16.16 -19.78 -2.99
CA GLN A 59 17.31 -19.87 -2.08
C GLN A 59 18.13 -21.15 -2.29
N GLY A 60 17.50 -22.24 -2.74
CA GLY A 60 18.18 -23.48 -3.12
C GLY A 60 18.84 -23.41 -4.50
N ASN A 61 18.50 -22.42 -5.32
CA ASN A 61 18.91 -22.31 -6.73
C ASN A 61 19.49 -20.92 -7.04
N LYS A 62 20.30 -20.37 -6.13
CA LYS A 62 20.80 -18.98 -6.19
C LYS A 62 21.59 -18.67 -7.46
N GLU A 63 22.44 -19.58 -7.92
CA GLU A 63 23.25 -19.37 -9.12
C GLU A 63 22.38 -19.19 -10.37
N LEU A 64 21.37 -20.05 -10.54
CA LEU A 64 20.40 -19.92 -11.61
C LEU A 64 19.59 -18.62 -11.48
N ALA A 65 19.10 -18.31 -10.28
CA ALA A 65 18.37 -17.07 -10.05
C ALA A 65 19.22 -15.84 -10.42
N THR A 66 20.50 -15.81 -10.05
CA THR A 66 21.45 -14.74 -10.41
C THR A 66 21.68 -14.70 -11.92
N LYS A 67 21.93 -15.85 -12.56
CA LYS A 67 22.13 -15.96 -14.02
C LYS A 67 20.94 -15.40 -14.79
N LEU A 68 19.73 -15.66 -14.31
CA LEU A 68 18.49 -15.17 -14.92
C LEU A 68 18.13 -13.74 -14.49
N GLY A 69 18.84 -13.13 -13.53
CA GLY A 69 18.55 -11.78 -13.03
C GLY A 69 17.34 -11.70 -12.09
N VAL A 70 16.97 -12.80 -11.42
CA VAL A 70 15.86 -12.89 -10.47
C VAL A 70 16.29 -12.39 -9.08
N LYS A 71 15.87 -11.17 -8.73
CA LYS A 71 16.31 -10.46 -7.51
C LYS A 71 15.40 -10.64 -6.29
N SER A 72 14.14 -11.02 -6.48
CA SER A 72 13.14 -11.13 -5.41
C SER A 72 12.23 -12.35 -5.61
N SER A 73 11.44 -12.66 -4.59
CA SER A 73 10.40 -13.68 -4.65
C SER A 73 9.05 -13.09 -4.22
N PRO A 74 7.92 -13.54 -4.81
CA PRO A 74 7.88 -14.38 -6.00
C PRO A 74 8.32 -13.58 -7.24
N THR A 75 8.82 -14.28 -8.26
CA THR A 75 9.06 -13.72 -9.60
C THR A 75 8.53 -14.70 -10.62
N LEU A 76 7.54 -14.29 -11.42
CA LEU A 76 7.00 -15.08 -12.53
C LEU A 76 7.72 -14.75 -13.84
N LEU A 77 8.19 -15.79 -14.52
CA LEU A 77 8.76 -15.73 -15.87
C LEU A 77 7.84 -16.50 -16.84
N PHE A 78 7.68 -15.96 -18.05
CA PHE A 78 6.75 -16.48 -19.05
C PHE A 78 7.52 -16.92 -20.30
N TYR A 79 7.43 -18.21 -20.64
CA TYR A 79 8.19 -18.83 -21.71
C TYR A 79 7.30 -19.30 -22.86
N LYS A 80 7.83 -19.19 -24.09
CA LYS A 80 7.34 -19.86 -25.29
C LYS A 80 8.52 -20.47 -26.04
N ASP A 81 8.44 -21.77 -26.29
CA ASP A 81 9.46 -22.54 -27.01
C ASP A 81 10.88 -22.26 -26.49
N GLY A 82 11.04 -22.31 -25.16
CA GLY A 82 12.33 -22.11 -24.49
C GLY A 82 12.74 -20.67 -24.24
N LYS A 83 12.02 -19.69 -24.78
CA LYS A 83 12.40 -18.26 -24.71
C LYS A 83 11.45 -17.49 -23.80
N GLU A 84 12.00 -16.62 -22.94
CA GLU A 84 11.20 -15.67 -22.17
C GLU A 84 10.61 -14.63 -23.13
N ILE A 85 9.28 -14.46 -23.11
CA ILE A 85 8.57 -13.62 -24.10
C ILE A 85 7.71 -12.50 -23.50
N ALA A 86 7.58 -12.43 -22.17
CA ALA A 86 6.74 -11.43 -21.51
C ALA A 86 7.48 -10.74 -20.34
N PRO A 87 7.03 -9.54 -19.92
CA PRO A 87 7.51 -8.90 -18.71
C PRO A 87 7.36 -9.81 -17.49
N ARG A 88 8.36 -9.76 -16.60
CA ARG A 88 8.32 -10.48 -15.33
C ARG A 88 7.36 -9.80 -14.36
N LEU A 89 6.63 -10.60 -13.60
CA LEU A 89 5.81 -10.12 -12.49
C LEU A 89 6.52 -10.41 -11.17
N THR A 90 6.54 -9.46 -10.24
CA THR A 90 7.26 -9.59 -8.96
C THR A 90 6.47 -9.04 -7.78
N GLY A 91 6.66 -9.61 -6.60
CA GLY A 91 6.11 -9.06 -5.35
C GLY A 91 4.62 -9.38 -5.17
N ALA A 92 3.79 -8.35 -4.96
CA ALA A 92 2.36 -8.48 -4.69
C ALA A 92 1.54 -8.74 -5.97
N ILE A 93 1.79 -9.87 -6.63
CA ILE A 93 1.24 -10.19 -7.96
C ILE A 93 -0.27 -10.45 -7.86
N LYS A 94 -1.05 -9.71 -8.65
CA LYS A 94 -2.50 -9.85 -8.77
C LYS A 94 -2.90 -10.85 -9.84
N LYS A 95 -4.11 -11.40 -9.68
CA LYS A 95 -4.69 -12.34 -10.64
C LYS A 95 -4.87 -11.71 -12.03
N SER A 96 -5.32 -10.46 -12.08
CA SER A 96 -5.51 -9.70 -13.32
C SER A 96 -4.20 -9.45 -14.07
N GLU A 97 -3.07 -9.28 -13.38
CA GLU A 97 -1.75 -9.12 -14.01
C GLU A 97 -1.29 -10.41 -14.69
N ILE A 98 -1.48 -11.56 -14.04
CA ILE A 98 -1.16 -12.87 -14.61
C ILE A 98 -2.05 -13.12 -15.82
N ASN A 99 -3.37 -12.91 -15.69
CA ASN A 99 -4.31 -13.12 -16.80
C ASN A 99 -3.97 -12.24 -18.01
N LYS A 100 -3.74 -10.94 -17.77
CA LYS A 100 -3.35 -9.99 -18.80
C LYS A 100 -2.09 -10.48 -19.53
N THR A 101 -1.09 -10.93 -18.78
CA THR A 101 0.17 -11.42 -19.36
C THR A 101 -0.06 -12.66 -20.23
N ILE A 102 -0.88 -13.61 -19.76
CA ILE A 102 -1.25 -14.81 -20.53
C ILE A 102 -1.95 -14.41 -21.83
N VAL A 103 -3.02 -13.62 -21.75
CA VAL A 103 -3.82 -13.24 -22.93
C VAL A 103 -2.98 -12.43 -23.93
N GLU A 104 -2.22 -11.44 -23.46
CA GLU A 104 -1.47 -10.54 -24.34
C GLU A 104 -0.25 -11.20 -24.98
N TYR A 105 0.50 -12.02 -24.24
CA TYR A 105 1.79 -12.55 -24.71
C TYR A 105 1.69 -13.99 -25.22
N PHE A 106 0.86 -14.83 -24.60
CA PHE A 106 0.63 -16.19 -25.10
C PHE A 106 -0.45 -16.26 -26.19
N LYS A 107 -1.22 -15.17 -26.39
CA LYS A 107 -2.29 -15.08 -27.40
C LYS A 107 -3.36 -16.16 -27.22
N LEU A 108 -3.66 -16.49 -25.97
CA LEU A 108 -4.73 -17.42 -25.60
C LEU A 108 -6.03 -16.66 -25.35
N GLU A 109 -7.16 -17.36 -25.48
CA GLU A 109 -8.45 -16.85 -25.06
C GLU A 109 -8.47 -16.60 -23.54
N ASP A 110 -9.15 -15.53 -23.13
CA ASP A 110 -9.33 -15.19 -21.73
C ASP A 110 -10.31 -16.14 -21.05
N LYS A 111 -9.77 -17.18 -20.42
CA LYS A 111 -10.53 -18.20 -19.69
C LYS A 111 -11.03 -17.76 -18.31
N THR A 112 -10.75 -16.54 -17.85
CA THR A 112 -11.33 -16.05 -16.59
C THR A 112 -12.72 -15.47 -16.78
N LYS A 113 -13.13 -15.23 -18.03
CA LYS A 113 -14.48 -14.76 -18.35
C LYS A 113 -15.52 -15.83 -18.04
N ASN A 114 -16.62 -15.40 -17.43
CA ASN A 114 -17.79 -16.22 -17.13
C ASN A 114 -17.54 -17.43 -16.22
N ILE A 115 -16.42 -17.46 -15.49
CA ILE A 115 -16.19 -18.49 -14.48
C ILE A 115 -17.24 -18.35 -13.37
N LYS A 116 -17.74 -19.49 -12.90
CA LYS A 116 -18.65 -19.51 -11.75
C LYS A 116 -17.85 -19.11 -10.51
N ARG A 117 -18.25 -18.03 -9.86
CA ARG A 117 -17.63 -17.61 -8.61
C ARG A 117 -17.88 -18.63 -7.49
N VAL A 118 -16.85 -18.87 -6.70
CA VAL A 118 -16.93 -19.62 -5.45
C VAL A 118 -17.52 -18.70 -4.38
N ASN A 119 -18.54 -19.19 -3.68
CA ASN A 119 -19.22 -18.46 -2.62
C ASN A 119 -18.51 -18.67 -1.27
N TYR A 120 -18.26 -17.59 -0.57
CA TYR A 120 -17.71 -17.58 0.78
C TYR A 120 -18.67 -16.86 1.73
N GLU A 121 -18.83 -17.39 2.93
CA GLU A 121 -19.65 -16.78 3.98
C GLU A 121 -18.80 -16.52 5.24
N TYR A 122 -18.89 -15.30 5.74
CA TYR A 122 -18.19 -14.82 6.93
C TYR A 122 -19.13 -14.08 7.88
N ASP A 123 -18.80 -14.04 9.16
CA ASP A 123 -19.49 -13.15 10.09
C ASP A 123 -19.02 -11.70 9.90
N LEU A 124 -17.72 -11.52 9.65
CA LEU A 124 -17.09 -10.22 9.44
C LEU A 124 -16.16 -10.24 8.22
N VAL A 125 -16.32 -9.24 7.34
CA VAL A 125 -15.33 -8.93 6.30
C VAL A 125 -14.70 -7.57 6.58
N ILE A 126 -13.38 -7.50 6.51
CA ILE A 126 -12.60 -6.28 6.70
C ILE A 126 -11.96 -5.92 5.36
N ILE A 127 -12.23 -4.71 4.87
CA ILE A 127 -11.68 -4.19 3.60
C ILE A 127 -10.47 -3.32 3.93
N GLY A 128 -9.27 -3.83 3.67
CA GLY A 128 -8.00 -3.19 3.98
C GLY A 128 -7.28 -3.87 5.16
N GLY A 129 -6.03 -4.24 4.94
CA GLY A 129 -5.13 -4.91 5.87
C GLY A 129 -4.04 -4.00 6.43
N GLY A 130 -4.30 -2.70 6.58
CA GLY A 130 -3.42 -1.79 7.33
C GLY A 130 -3.50 -1.98 8.85
N PRO A 131 -2.86 -1.11 9.65
CA PRO A 131 -2.88 -1.21 11.12
C PRO A 131 -4.30 -1.32 11.71
N ALA A 132 -5.25 -0.54 11.20
CA ALA A 132 -6.65 -0.59 11.64
C ALA A 132 -7.31 -1.94 11.32
N GLY A 133 -7.22 -2.40 10.07
CA GLY A 133 -7.84 -3.65 9.64
C GLY A 133 -7.22 -4.89 10.29
N LEU A 134 -5.89 -4.92 10.43
CA LEU A 134 -5.20 -5.99 11.14
C LEU A 134 -5.58 -6.02 12.62
N THR A 135 -5.64 -4.86 13.29
CA THR A 135 -6.07 -4.81 14.69
C THR A 135 -7.52 -5.26 14.84
N ALA A 136 -8.41 -4.83 13.95
CA ALA A 136 -9.79 -5.27 13.95
C ALA A 136 -9.90 -6.81 13.76
N GLY A 137 -9.11 -7.36 12.84
CA GLY A 137 -9.02 -8.81 12.62
C GLY A 137 -8.51 -9.55 13.86
N LEU A 138 -7.46 -9.04 14.52
CA LEU A 138 -6.94 -9.62 15.75
C LEU A 138 -8.02 -9.72 16.83
N TYR A 139 -8.77 -8.64 17.07
CA TYR A 139 -9.84 -8.62 18.07
C TYR A 139 -11.00 -9.54 17.67
N ALA A 140 -11.40 -9.56 16.40
CA ALA A 140 -12.47 -10.41 15.90
C ALA A 140 -12.12 -11.91 15.98
N GLY A 141 -10.89 -12.29 15.58
CA GLY A 141 -10.39 -13.65 15.68
C GLY A 141 -10.30 -14.14 17.13
N ARG A 142 -9.84 -13.28 18.05
CA ARG A 142 -9.85 -13.57 19.51
C ARG A 142 -11.26 -13.76 20.06
N ALA A 143 -12.24 -13.05 19.51
CA ALA A 143 -13.64 -13.20 19.83
C ALA A 143 -14.31 -14.41 19.13
N LYS A 144 -13.54 -15.21 18.36
CA LYS A 144 -14.01 -16.35 17.56
C LYS A 144 -15.10 -15.98 16.55
N ILE A 145 -15.03 -14.76 16.01
CA ILE A 145 -15.86 -14.30 14.89
C ILE A 145 -15.21 -14.79 13.60
N LYS A 146 -15.95 -15.49 12.74
CA LYS A 146 -15.40 -15.97 11.45
C LYS A 146 -15.10 -14.75 10.56
N THR A 147 -13.82 -14.43 10.40
CA THR A 147 -13.36 -13.15 9.86
C THR A 147 -12.48 -13.34 8.62
N LEU A 148 -12.70 -12.50 7.60
CA LEU A 148 -11.86 -12.38 6.42
C LEU A 148 -11.31 -10.95 6.30
N ILE A 149 -10.00 -10.81 6.08
CA ILE A 149 -9.37 -9.55 5.66
C ILE A 149 -9.08 -9.61 4.16
N ILE A 150 -9.56 -8.62 3.41
CA ILE A 150 -9.28 -8.47 1.99
C ILE A 150 -8.39 -7.25 1.80
N ASP A 151 -7.18 -7.45 1.26
CA ASP A 151 -6.25 -6.38 0.91
C ASP A 151 -5.89 -6.44 -0.58
N GLN A 152 -5.97 -5.29 -1.26
CA GLN A 152 -5.60 -5.17 -2.67
C GLN A 152 -4.09 -5.23 -2.91
N ASN A 153 -3.29 -5.13 -1.86
CA ASN A 153 -1.85 -5.30 -1.80
C ASN A 153 -1.53 -6.35 -0.72
N LEU A 154 -0.33 -6.30 -0.14
CA LEU A 154 0.01 -7.12 1.02
C LEU A 154 -0.41 -6.43 2.32
N PRO A 155 -0.83 -7.19 3.35
CA PRO A 155 -1.13 -6.63 4.66
C PRO A 155 0.02 -5.81 5.24
N GLY A 156 -0.33 -4.70 5.90
CA GLY A 156 0.54 -3.74 6.57
C GLY A 156 0.27 -2.28 6.17
N GLY A 157 -0.42 -2.05 5.04
CA GLY A 157 -0.79 -0.71 4.59
C GLY A 157 0.42 0.21 4.39
N GLN A 158 0.25 1.52 4.64
CA GLN A 158 1.34 2.50 4.46
C GLN A 158 2.57 2.20 5.33
N VAL A 159 2.40 1.58 6.50
CA VAL A 159 3.49 1.31 7.45
C VAL A 159 4.52 0.34 6.85
N ASN A 160 4.14 -0.52 5.90
CA ASN A 160 5.10 -1.37 5.18
C ASN A 160 6.14 -0.57 4.39
N LEU A 161 5.82 0.66 3.99
CA LEU A 161 6.71 1.55 3.25
C LEU A 161 7.57 2.40 4.19
N THR A 162 7.27 2.41 5.48
CA THR A 162 7.99 3.19 6.47
C THR A 162 9.32 2.51 6.81
N HIS A 163 10.42 3.22 6.61
CA HIS A 163 11.76 2.71 6.89
C HIS A 163 11.94 2.41 8.39
N MET A 164 11.59 3.36 9.27
CA MET A 164 11.63 3.19 10.73
C MET A 164 10.43 3.86 11.42
N VAL A 165 9.93 3.21 12.47
CA VAL A 165 8.82 3.66 13.32
C VAL A 165 9.36 3.86 14.73
N ALA A 166 9.41 5.12 15.18
CA ALA A 166 9.91 5.51 16.49
C ALA A 166 8.80 5.88 17.50
N ASN A 167 7.57 6.02 17.00
CA ASN A 167 6.42 6.58 17.76
C ASN A 167 5.32 5.54 18.05
N TYR A 168 5.60 4.25 17.86
CA TYR A 168 4.67 3.19 18.23
C TYR A 168 5.06 2.59 19.59
N PRO A 169 4.27 2.79 20.66
CA PRO A 169 4.65 2.39 22.00
C PRO A 169 4.70 0.87 22.16
N GLY A 170 5.57 0.40 23.06
CA GLY A 170 5.68 -1.02 23.42
C GLY A 170 6.58 -1.86 22.53
N THR A 171 7.32 -1.27 21.59
CA THR A 171 8.33 -1.96 20.76
C THR A 171 9.68 -2.08 21.45
N GLY A 172 9.92 -1.28 22.51
CA GLY A 172 11.20 -1.19 23.24
C GLY A 172 12.23 -0.29 22.56
N GLU A 173 12.34 -0.39 21.24
CA GLU A 173 13.22 0.41 20.38
C GLU A 173 12.48 0.81 19.09
N ASP A 174 13.07 1.71 18.30
CA ASP A 174 12.60 2.00 16.95
C ASP A 174 12.54 0.71 16.13
N ILE A 175 11.48 0.51 15.37
CA ILE A 175 11.26 -0.72 14.60
C ILE A 175 11.02 -0.40 13.13
N ASN A 176 11.57 -1.23 12.24
CA ASN A 176 11.25 -1.13 10.82
C ASN A 176 9.73 -1.33 10.60
N GLY A 177 9.11 -0.50 9.75
CA GLY A 177 7.66 -0.50 9.56
C GLY A 177 7.13 -1.83 9.01
N TYR A 178 7.82 -2.42 8.03
CA TYR A 178 7.50 -3.76 7.54
C TYR A 178 7.61 -4.82 8.65
N ALA A 179 8.66 -4.78 9.48
CA ALA A 179 8.80 -5.72 10.60
C ALA A 179 7.68 -5.58 11.63
N LEU A 180 7.25 -4.37 11.94
CA LEU A 180 6.12 -4.10 12.84
C LEU A 180 4.82 -4.69 12.28
N MET A 181 4.51 -4.43 11.01
CA MET A 181 3.29 -4.92 10.36
C MET A 181 3.31 -6.43 10.13
N HIS A 182 4.48 -7.00 9.83
CA HIS A 182 4.66 -8.45 9.72
C HIS A 182 4.34 -9.12 11.07
N LYS A 183 4.92 -8.62 12.18
CA LYS A 183 4.60 -9.14 13.53
C LYS A 183 3.10 -9.07 13.83
N LEU A 184 2.43 -7.96 13.49
CA LEU A 184 0.99 -7.81 13.69
C LEU A 184 0.19 -8.78 12.80
N THR A 185 0.57 -8.94 11.53
CA THR A 185 -0.07 -9.88 10.59
C THR A 185 0.03 -11.32 11.09
N GLU A 186 1.21 -11.74 11.57
CA GLU A 186 1.41 -13.08 12.14
C GLU A 186 0.60 -13.29 13.42
N GLN A 187 0.41 -12.25 14.25
CA GLN A 187 -0.52 -12.32 15.39
C GLN A 187 -1.97 -12.55 14.93
N VAL A 188 -2.41 -11.87 13.87
CA VAL A 188 -3.76 -12.04 13.32
C VAL A 188 -3.97 -13.45 12.76
N LYS A 189 -3.02 -13.96 11.97
CA LYS A 189 -3.06 -15.34 11.41
C LYS A 189 -3.20 -16.41 12.49
N ARG A 190 -2.51 -16.25 13.63
CA ARG A 190 -2.60 -17.17 14.79
C ARG A 190 -3.98 -17.20 15.47
N ASN A 191 -4.89 -16.30 15.10
CA ASN A 191 -6.25 -16.22 15.66
C ASN A 191 -7.32 -16.61 14.63
N ASP A 192 -6.99 -17.52 13.70
CA ASP A 192 -7.92 -18.12 12.74
C ASP A 192 -8.65 -17.11 11.84
N VAL A 193 -7.95 -16.04 11.44
CA VAL A 193 -8.46 -15.02 10.51
C VAL A 193 -7.95 -15.31 9.11
N ASP A 194 -8.88 -15.38 8.15
CA ASP A 194 -8.56 -15.62 6.76
C ASP A 194 -8.09 -14.34 6.05
N PHE A 195 -7.29 -14.50 5.00
CA PHE A 195 -6.77 -13.39 4.21
C PHE A 195 -6.95 -13.64 2.71
N PHE A 196 -7.45 -12.63 2.00
CA PHE A 196 -7.25 -12.48 0.55
C PHE A 196 -6.29 -11.32 0.33
N SER A 197 -5.03 -11.65 0.04
CA SER A 197 -3.94 -10.67 -0.14
C SER A 197 -3.56 -10.51 -1.61
N ALA A 198 -3.22 -9.28 -1.99
CA ALA A 198 -2.97 -8.87 -3.37
C ALA A 198 -4.15 -9.26 -4.29
N SER A 199 -5.38 -9.10 -3.78
CA SER A 199 -6.61 -9.50 -4.45
C SER A 199 -7.43 -8.29 -4.86
N GLU A 200 -7.91 -8.28 -6.09
CA GLU A 200 -8.65 -7.14 -6.64
C GLU A 200 -10.09 -7.13 -6.13
N ILE A 201 -10.59 -6.00 -5.67
CA ILE A 201 -12.01 -5.84 -5.33
C ILE A 201 -12.72 -5.28 -6.56
N ARG A 202 -13.62 -6.07 -7.14
CA ARG A 202 -14.35 -5.68 -8.36
C ARG A 202 -15.66 -4.96 -8.08
N SER A 203 -16.34 -5.37 -7.03
CA SER A 203 -17.57 -4.72 -6.57
C SER A 203 -17.70 -4.85 -5.06
N LEU A 204 -18.31 -3.86 -4.44
CA LEU A 204 -18.58 -3.82 -3.00
C LEU A 204 -19.99 -3.25 -2.80
N ASP A 205 -20.87 -4.05 -2.20
CA ASP A 205 -22.22 -3.64 -1.81
C ASP A 205 -22.32 -3.70 -0.29
N LEU A 206 -22.40 -2.52 0.33
CA LEU A 206 -22.45 -2.36 1.78
C LEU A 206 -23.84 -2.65 2.36
N THR A 207 -24.88 -2.51 1.54
CA THR A 207 -26.27 -2.76 1.97
C THR A 207 -26.47 -4.26 2.13
N ASN A 208 -26.13 -5.03 1.10
CA ASN A 208 -26.21 -6.49 1.08
C ASN A 208 -25.00 -7.17 1.73
N LYS A 209 -23.94 -6.41 2.02
CA LYS A 209 -22.69 -6.87 2.65
C LYS A 209 -22.04 -7.96 1.82
N THR A 210 -21.87 -7.67 0.53
CA THR A 210 -21.27 -8.56 -0.44
C THR A 210 -20.09 -7.91 -1.14
N VAL A 211 -19.08 -8.71 -1.48
CA VAL A 211 -17.90 -8.25 -2.21
C VAL A 211 -17.51 -9.29 -3.26
N GLU A 212 -17.28 -8.83 -4.48
CA GLU A 212 -16.66 -9.64 -5.53
C GLU A 212 -15.15 -9.41 -5.53
N VAL A 213 -14.40 -10.50 -5.38
CA VAL A 213 -12.94 -10.48 -5.28
C VAL A 213 -12.35 -11.29 -6.43
N ASP A 214 -11.36 -10.70 -7.11
CA ASP A 214 -10.78 -11.21 -8.34
C ASP A 214 -11.87 -11.61 -9.36
N ASP A 215 -11.59 -12.56 -10.25
CA ASP A 215 -12.58 -13.10 -11.20
C ASP A 215 -13.49 -14.19 -10.60
N ASP A 216 -13.08 -14.83 -9.50
CA ASP A 216 -13.57 -16.15 -9.09
C ASP A 216 -14.19 -16.22 -7.70
N LYS A 217 -14.25 -15.12 -6.94
CA LYS A 217 -14.74 -15.16 -5.56
C LYS A 217 -15.91 -14.21 -5.37
N PHE A 218 -16.92 -14.69 -4.65
CA PHE A 218 -18.04 -13.91 -4.16
C PHE A 218 -18.14 -14.12 -2.65
N VAL A 219 -18.06 -13.06 -1.87
CA VAL A 219 -18.07 -13.13 -0.41
C VAL A 219 -19.29 -12.42 0.14
N LYS A 220 -19.99 -13.07 1.06
CA LYS A 220 -21.10 -12.49 1.83
C LYS A 220 -20.75 -12.43 3.32
N ALA A 221 -21.11 -11.33 3.96
CA ALA A 221 -20.80 -11.08 5.37
C ALA A 221 -22.05 -10.68 6.18
N LYS A 222 -22.02 -10.87 7.50
CA LYS A 222 -23.03 -10.29 8.42
C LYS A 222 -22.70 -8.85 8.82
N ALA A 223 -21.42 -8.52 8.89
CA ALA A 223 -20.91 -7.17 9.16
C ALA A 223 -19.66 -6.87 8.32
N MET A 224 -19.35 -5.57 8.14
CA MET A 224 -18.17 -5.11 7.42
C MET A 224 -17.43 -4.00 8.18
N ILE A 225 -16.10 -4.01 8.11
CA ILE A 225 -15.24 -2.87 8.53
C ILE A 225 -14.48 -2.35 7.30
N LEU A 226 -14.61 -1.06 7.02
CA LEU A 226 -13.87 -0.37 5.98
C LEU A 226 -12.61 0.25 6.59
N ALA A 227 -11.45 -0.30 6.25
CA ALA A 227 -10.14 0.09 6.76
C ALA A 227 -9.14 0.37 5.63
N THR A 228 -9.62 0.98 4.54
CA THR A 228 -8.84 1.24 3.32
C THR A 228 -7.79 2.34 3.46
N GLY A 229 -7.81 3.08 4.58
CA GLY A 229 -6.85 4.13 4.89
C GLY A 229 -6.90 5.33 3.93
N ALA A 230 -5.77 6.00 3.81
CA ALA A 230 -5.58 7.12 2.90
C ALA A 230 -4.30 6.89 2.08
N LYS A 231 -3.98 7.82 1.19
CA LYS A 231 -2.66 7.93 0.56
C LYS A 231 -2.20 9.39 0.55
N PRO A 232 -0.89 9.65 0.63
CA PRO A 232 -0.38 10.99 0.39
C PRO A 232 -0.87 11.51 -0.97
N ARG A 233 -1.20 12.79 -1.05
CA ARG A 233 -1.52 13.42 -2.32
C ARG A 233 -0.22 13.64 -3.10
N GLU A 234 -0.08 12.90 -4.19
CA GLU A 234 0.98 13.11 -5.18
C GLU A 234 0.79 14.47 -5.88
N LEU A 235 1.89 15.12 -6.22
CA LEU A 235 1.92 16.32 -7.06
C LEU A 235 1.79 15.98 -8.55
N GLY A 236 2.15 14.75 -8.94
CA GLY A 236 2.14 14.28 -10.32
C GLY A 236 3.29 14.84 -11.16
N LEU A 237 4.41 15.18 -10.53
CA LEU A 237 5.53 15.86 -11.20
C LEU A 237 6.65 14.89 -11.61
N PRO A 238 7.43 15.23 -12.67
CA PRO A 238 8.62 14.47 -13.04
C PRO A 238 9.57 14.28 -11.85
N GLY A 239 10.11 13.07 -11.72
CA GLY A 239 11.02 12.67 -10.64
C GLY A 239 10.35 12.35 -9.29
N GLU A 240 9.08 12.71 -9.07
CA GLU A 240 8.41 12.48 -7.76
C GLU A 240 8.39 11.00 -7.39
N LYS A 241 7.94 10.15 -8.32
CA LYS A 241 7.89 8.69 -8.12
C LYS A 241 9.27 8.05 -8.12
N GLU A 242 10.20 8.58 -8.90
CA GLU A 242 11.55 8.04 -9.06
C GLU A 242 12.40 8.23 -7.80
N PHE A 243 12.26 9.38 -7.15
CA PHE A 243 13.00 9.75 -5.95
C PHE A 243 12.22 9.55 -4.65
N PHE A 244 11.02 8.97 -4.70
CA PHE A 244 10.29 8.54 -3.50
C PHE A 244 11.13 7.53 -2.71
N GLY A 245 11.37 7.83 -1.43
CA GLY A 245 12.28 7.05 -0.56
C GLY A 245 13.77 7.25 -0.86
N LYS A 246 14.13 8.04 -1.89
CA LYS A 246 15.50 8.41 -2.26
C LYS A 246 15.73 9.92 -2.19
N GLY A 247 15.14 10.55 -1.17
CA GLY A 247 15.21 11.99 -0.93
C GLY A 247 13.86 12.70 -0.98
N ILE A 248 12.77 12.03 -1.39
CA ILE A 248 11.40 12.53 -1.24
C ILE A 248 10.66 11.69 -0.19
N SER A 249 10.05 12.37 0.78
CA SER A 249 9.24 11.79 1.87
C SER A 249 7.86 12.47 1.96
N TYR A 250 6.89 11.76 2.53
CA TYR A 250 5.56 12.28 2.88
C TYR A 250 5.28 12.18 4.39
N CYS A 251 6.28 11.83 5.21
CA CYS A 251 6.14 11.68 6.66
C CYS A 251 7.32 12.32 7.42
N ALA A 252 7.11 13.51 7.97
CA ALA A 252 8.11 14.21 8.80
C ALA A 252 8.44 13.43 10.07
N THR A 253 7.42 12.97 10.81
CA THR A 253 7.60 12.22 12.05
C THR A 253 8.31 10.87 11.87
N CYS A 254 8.17 10.24 10.70
CA CYS A 254 8.82 8.97 10.39
C CYS A 254 10.28 9.18 9.95
N ASP A 255 10.52 10.14 9.04
CA ASP A 255 11.78 10.24 8.31
C ASP A 255 12.66 11.41 8.75
N GLY A 256 12.14 12.36 9.54
CA GLY A 256 12.82 13.60 9.92
C GLY A 256 14.20 13.39 10.55
N ARG A 257 14.34 12.33 11.37
CA ARG A 257 15.61 11.96 12.01
C ARG A 257 16.74 11.66 11.00
N PHE A 258 16.43 11.15 9.81
CA PHE A 258 17.45 10.87 8.78
C PHE A 258 18.01 12.13 8.11
N TYR A 259 17.39 13.29 8.37
CA TYR A 259 17.79 14.59 7.88
C TYR A 259 18.38 15.49 8.96
N GLU A 260 18.78 14.92 10.10
CA GLU A 260 19.49 15.64 11.15
C GLU A 260 20.73 16.37 10.58
N GLY A 261 20.80 17.68 10.84
CA GLY A 261 21.86 18.55 10.33
C GLY A 261 21.81 18.87 8.82
N LYS A 262 20.81 18.38 8.08
CA LYS A 262 20.70 18.60 6.62
C LYS A 262 19.83 19.79 6.25
N ASN A 263 19.95 20.24 5.00
CA ASN A 263 19.02 21.21 4.43
C ASN A 263 17.88 20.48 3.73
N ILE A 264 16.63 20.89 3.98
CA ILE A 264 15.45 20.25 3.39
C ILE A 264 14.52 21.30 2.76
N ALA A 265 13.62 20.86 1.90
CA ALA A 265 12.47 21.65 1.49
C ALA A 265 11.16 20.95 1.82
N VAL A 266 10.15 21.77 2.11
CA VAL A 266 8.79 21.32 2.40
C VAL A 266 7.86 21.89 1.34
N ILE A 267 7.01 21.07 0.75
CA ILE A 267 6.04 21.50 -0.26
C ILE A 267 4.66 21.56 0.39
N GLY A 268 4.09 22.76 0.46
CA GLY A 268 2.78 23.01 1.05
C GLY A 268 2.76 24.23 1.97
N GLY A 269 1.58 24.66 2.41
CA GLY A 269 1.43 25.77 3.36
C GLY A 269 0.12 25.75 4.15
N GLY A 270 -0.55 24.59 4.21
CA GLY A 270 -1.61 24.36 5.19
C GLY A 270 -1.04 23.93 6.54
N ASN A 271 -1.91 23.64 7.53
CA ASN A 271 -1.50 23.26 8.89
C ASN A 271 -0.42 22.17 8.90
N SER A 272 -0.61 21.07 8.16
CA SER A 272 0.37 19.98 8.13
C SER A 272 1.74 20.44 7.63
N ALA A 273 1.81 21.26 6.58
CA ALA A 273 3.11 21.70 6.08
C ALA A 273 3.83 22.60 7.09
N VAL A 274 3.11 23.50 7.74
CA VAL A 274 3.68 24.48 8.68
C VAL A 274 4.06 23.81 10.01
N GLU A 275 3.16 23.04 10.61
CA GLU A 275 3.39 22.37 11.88
C GLU A 275 4.49 21.30 11.77
N GLU A 276 4.51 20.51 10.69
CA GLU A 276 5.58 19.53 10.46
C GLU A 276 6.92 20.21 10.15
N SER A 277 6.91 21.40 9.54
CA SER A 277 8.15 22.18 9.36
C SER A 277 8.72 22.66 10.69
N LEU A 278 7.87 23.13 11.61
CA LEU A 278 8.29 23.53 12.95
C LEU A 278 8.90 22.37 13.71
N PHE A 279 8.27 21.19 13.65
CA PHE A 279 8.82 19.95 14.20
C PHE A 279 10.17 19.58 13.56
N LEU A 280 10.26 19.58 12.23
CA LEU A 280 11.50 19.24 11.52
C LEU A 280 12.64 20.23 11.85
N ALA A 281 12.33 21.51 12.12
CA ALA A 281 13.32 22.53 12.44
C ALA A 281 14.13 22.22 13.71
N GLU A 282 13.64 21.33 14.59
CA GLU A 282 14.39 20.84 15.75
C GLU A 282 15.62 20.02 15.33
N PHE A 283 15.54 19.27 14.23
CA PHE A 283 16.57 18.30 13.81
C PHE A 283 17.41 18.80 12.64
N VAL A 284 16.79 19.50 11.68
CA VAL A 284 17.45 19.88 10.43
C VAL A 284 18.23 21.20 10.56
N ASN A 285 19.12 21.47 9.61
CA ASN A 285 19.89 22.72 9.57
C ASN A 285 19.05 23.89 9.03
N LYS A 286 18.36 23.70 7.90
CA LYS A 286 17.53 24.73 7.25
C LYS A 286 16.35 24.10 6.51
N ILE A 287 15.22 24.79 6.51
CA ILE A 287 14.01 24.43 5.77
C ILE A 287 13.67 25.52 4.77
N THR A 288 13.41 25.13 3.53
CA THR A 288 12.78 26.01 2.54
C THR A 288 11.36 25.53 2.24
N ILE A 289 10.34 26.26 2.70
CA ILE A 289 8.95 25.94 2.41
C ILE A 289 8.59 26.52 1.04
N ILE A 290 8.14 25.67 0.11
CA ILE A 290 7.68 26.06 -1.22
C ILE A 290 6.15 26.16 -1.17
N HIS A 291 5.62 27.36 -1.40
CA HIS A 291 4.19 27.62 -1.30
C HIS A 291 3.64 28.46 -2.45
N GLN A 292 2.53 28.01 -3.02
CA GLN A 292 1.90 28.62 -4.19
C GLN A 292 1.19 29.94 -3.89
N PHE A 293 0.75 30.18 -2.65
CA PHE A 293 0.13 31.44 -2.26
C PHE A 293 1.18 32.41 -1.66
N ASP A 294 0.77 33.65 -1.41
CA ASP A 294 1.57 34.69 -0.75
C ASP A 294 1.37 34.75 0.77
N GLN A 295 0.58 33.83 1.31
CA GLN A 295 0.34 33.64 2.74
C GLN A 295 0.09 32.16 3.03
N PHE A 296 0.35 31.73 4.26
CA PHE A 296 -0.05 30.39 4.70
C PHE A 296 -1.57 30.26 4.83
N GLN A 297 -2.03 29.03 4.65
CA GLN A 297 -3.41 28.61 4.92
C GLN A 297 -3.51 27.92 6.29
N ALA A 298 -2.38 27.79 6.99
CA ALA A 298 -2.31 27.29 8.34
C ALA A 298 -2.91 28.28 9.35
N ASN A 299 -3.10 27.81 10.59
CA ASN A 299 -3.50 28.67 11.69
C ASN A 299 -2.47 29.79 11.91
N LYS A 300 -2.94 30.95 12.36
CA LYS A 300 -2.11 32.16 12.47
C LYS A 300 -0.92 31.96 13.41
N THR A 301 -1.12 31.30 14.55
CA THR A 301 -0.07 31.06 15.54
C THR A 301 1.10 30.26 14.96
N ALA A 302 0.82 29.11 14.33
CA ALA A 302 1.85 28.31 13.69
C ALA A 302 2.50 29.03 12.50
N SER A 303 1.72 29.82 11.75
CA SER A 303 2.24 30.66 10.66
C SER A 303 3.23 31.70 11.17
N ASP A 304 2.87 32.44 12.22
CA ASP A 304 3.72 33.46 12.84
C ASP A 304 4.99 32.81 13.45
N GLU A 305 4.85 31.64 14.08
CA GLU A 305 5.98 30.89 14.63
C GLU A 305 6.95 30.43 13.53
N ALA A 306 6.44 29.86 12.44
CA ALA A 306 7.25 29.41 11.31
C ALA A 306 7.98 30.57 10.62
N LEU A 307 7.34 31.73 10.49
CA LEU A 307 7.96 32.92 9.89
C LEU A 307 9.01 33.57 10.78
N ASN A 308 8.92 33.40 12.10
CA ASN A 308 9.90 33.91 13.05
C ASN A 308 11.03 32.90 13.33
N ASN A 309 10.93 31.66 12.84
CA ASN A 309 11.94 30.64 13.04
C ASN A 309 13.16 30.88 12.11
N PRO A 310 14.37 31.09 12.64
CA PRO A 310 15.54 31.44 11.82
C PRO A 310 16.00 30.32 10.87
N LYS A 311 15.57 29.07 11.10
CA LYS A 311 15.87 27.93 10.22
C LYS A 311 14.88 27.81 9.06
N ILE A 312 13.74 28.50 9.11
CA ILE A 312 12.67 28.37 8.11
C ILE A 312 12.69 29.58 7.18
N ASN A 313 12.80 29.33 5.89
CA ASN A 313 12.58 30.33 4.85
C ASN A 313 11.40 29.90 3.97
N VAL A 314 10.57 30.86 3.55
CA VAL A 314 9.42 30.57 2.69
C VAL A 314 9.66 31.15 1.31
N LEU A 315 9.44 30.32 0.30
CA LEU A 315 9.39 30.71 -1.09
C LEU A 315 7.93 30.80 -1.54
N TRP A 316 7.39 32.02 -1.44
CA TRP A 316 6.01 32.36 -1.77
C TRP A 316 5.74 32.45 -3.26
N SER A 317 4.50 32.22 -3.68
CA SER A 317 4.09 32.26 -5.09
C SER A 317 4.90 31.32 -5.99
N HIS A 318 5.40 30.20 -5.44
CA HIS A 318 6.17 29.21 -6.19
C HIS A 318 5.54 27.83 -6.13
N GLU A 319 5.64 27.11 -7.24
CA GLU A 319 5.27 25.70 -7.33
C GLU A 319 6.45 24.85 -7.83
N PRO A 320 6.58 23.61 -7.32
CA PRO A 320 7.49 22.65 -7.91
C PRO A 320 7.08 22.31 -9.36
N ARG A 321 8.07 22.09 -10.21
CA ARG A 321 7.89 21.66 -11.61
C ARG A 321 8.58 20.34 -11.92
N ALA A 322 9.70 20.03 -11.28
CA ALA A 322 10.37 18.75 -11.39
C ALA A 322 11.30 18.50 -10.19
N PHE A 323 11.43 17.23 -9.82
CA PHE A 323 12.47 16.73 -8.95
C PHE A 323 13.58 16.18 -9.84
N VAL A 324 14.82 16.61 -9.63
CA VAL A 324 15.95 16.27 -10.51
C VAL A 324 17.04 15.58 -9.71
N GLY A 325 17.62 14.54 -10.30
CA GLY A 325 18.66 13.73 -9.69
C GLY A 325 19.08 12.59 -10.60
N THR A 326 20.10 11.84 -10.17
CA THR A 326 20.59 10.65 -10.87
C THR A 326 20.15 9.39 -10.15
N ASP A 327 20.85 9.00 -9.07
CA ASP A 327 20.49 7.85 -8.23
C ASP A 327 19.52 8.25 -7.10
N ARG A 328 19.56 9.53 -6.70
CA ARG A 328 18.77 10.12 -5.61
C ARG A 328 18.40 11.55 -5.97
N PHE A 329 17.45 12.13 -5.24
CA PHE A 329 17.11 13.54 -5.36
C PHE A 329 18.34 14.44 -5.10
N GLU A 330 18.54 15.45 -5.96
CA GLU A 330 19.64 16.41 -5.86
C GLU A 330 19.16 17.86 -5.91
N LYS A 331 18.14 18.18 -6.73
CA LYS A 331 17.70 19.55 -7.01
C LYS A 331 16.21 19.64 -7.25
N LEU A 332 15.60 20.75 -6.83
CA LEU A 332 14.19 21.05 -7.07
C LEU A 332 14.04 22.16 -8.11
N GLU A 333 13.36 21.89 -9.22
CA GLU A 333 12.91 22.94 -10.12
C GLU A 333 11.60 23.54 -9.61
N VAL A 334 11.56 24.87 -9.50
CA VAL A 334 10.37 25.62 -9.10
C VAL A 334 10.07 26.71 -10.12
N GLU A 335 8.80 27.07 -10.25
CA GLU A 335 8.34 28.18 -11.09
C GLU A 335 7.71 29.25 -10.21
N ASP A 336 8.11 30.51 -10.42
CA ASP A 336 7.39 31.65 -9.90
C ASP A 336 6.06 31.81 -10.67
N LEU A 337 4.94 31.69 -9.96
CA LEU A 337 3.62 31.70 -10.58
C LEU A 337 3.23 33.07 -11.16
N LYS A 338 3.87 34.16 -10.70
CA LYS A 338 3.61 35.53 -11.16
C LYS A 338 4.42 35.83 -12.42
N THR A 339 5.70 35.50 -12.44
CA THR A 339 6.60 35.84 -13.57
C THR A 339 6.70 34.73 -14.61
N LYS A 340 6.30 33.50 -14.25
CA LYS A 340 6.53 32.26 -15.03
C LYS A 340 8.00 31.90 -15.21
N GLU A 341 8.90 32.54 -14.47
CA GLU A 341 10.31 32.20 -14.47
C GLU A 341 10.56 30.92 -13.68
N LYS A 342 11.35 30.02 -14.26
CA LYS A 342 11.81 28.80 -13.60
C LYS A 342 13.16 29.05 -12.95
N LYS A 343 13.35 28.49 -11.77
CA LYS A 343 14.65 28.45 -11.09
C LYS A 343 14.88 27.11 -10.41
N VAL A 344 16.13 26.86 -10.08
CA VAL A 344 16.54 25.68 -9.35
C VAL A 344 16.79 26.07 -7.90
N VAL A 345 16.19 25.33 -6.98
CA VAL A 345 16.57 25.33 -5.57
C VAL A 345 17.54 24.18 -5.37
N ASP A 346 18.80 24.51 -5.10
CA ASP A 346 19.88 23.59 -4.84
C ASP A 346 20.26 23.56 -3.35
N ASN A 347 21.26 22.77 -2.99
CA ASN A 347 21.72 22.57 -1.61
C ASN A 347 20.59 22.10 -0.66
N ILE A 348 19.69 21.26 -1.18
CA ILE A 348 18.63 20.57 -0.45
C ILE A 348 18.89 19.07 -0.58
N GLU A 349 18.87 18.35 0.53
CA GLU A 349 19.15 16.92 0.59
C GLU A 349 17.88 16.07 0.76
N GLY A 350 16.75 16.72 1.07
CA GLY A 350 15.46 16.08 1.27
C GLY A 350 14.26 16.97 0.94
N ILE A 351 13.22 16.38 0.38
CA ILE A 351 11.92 16.98 0.14
C ILE A 351 10.89 16.29 1.04
N PHE A 352 10.05 17.08 1.71
CA PHE A 352 8.86 16.61 2.39
C PHE A 352 7.62 17.20 1.74
N VAL A 353 6.72 16.35 1.26
CA VAL A 353 5.51 16.77 0.54
C VAL A 353 4.30 16.71 1.48
N PHE A 354 3.75 17.88 1.82
CA PHE A 354 2.61 18.03 2.74
C PHE A 354 1.45 18.79 2.09
N VAL A 355 1.00 18.30 0.93
CA VAL A 355 -0.16 18.84 0.19
C VAL A 355 -1.48 18.09 0.51
N GLY A 356 -1.47 17.35 1.62
CA GLY A 356 -2.62 16.65 2.17
C GLY A 356 -2.68 15.16 1.79
N TYR A 357 -3.73 14.50 2.28
CA TYR A 357 -3.99 13.08 2.07
C TYR A 357 -5.33 12.90 1.36
N VAL A 358 -5.42 11.84 0.55
CA VAL A 358 -6.63 11.42 -0.14
C VAL A 358 -7.12 10.12 0.50
N PRO A 359 -8.30 10.09 1.15
CA PRO A 359 -8.85 8.87 1.70
C PRO A 359 -9.21 7.88 0.58
N GLN A 360 -9.02 6.59 0.80
CA GLN A 360 -9.25 5.56 -0.22
C GLN A 360 -10.70 5.09 -0.22
N THR A 361 -11.61 5.95 -0.70
CA THR A 361 -13.07 5.76 -0.60
C THR A 361 -13.77 5.37 -1.90
N GLU A 362 -13.02 5.28 -3.01
CA GLU A 362 -13.58 5.07 -4.35
C GLU A 362 -14.53 3.86 -4.44
N LEU A 363 -14.24 2.77 -3.72
CA LEU A 363 -15.05 1.55 -3.70
C LEU A 363 -16.45 1.73 -3.09
N PHE A 364 -16.69 2.80 -2.34
CA PHE A 364 -17.93 2.99 -1.58
C PHE A 364 -18.37 4.47 -1.50
N LYS A 365 -17.84 5.33 -2.36
CA LYS A 365 -18.10 6.78 -2.38
C LYS A 365 -19.58 7.15 -2.56
N ASP A 366 -20.36 6.28 -3.19
CA ASP A 366 -21.78 6.51 -3.46
C ASP A 366 -22.72 5.84 -2.44
N GLN A 367 -22.17 5.18 -1.41
CA GLN A 367 -22.94 4.38 -0.45
C GLN A 367 -22.96 4.97 0.97
N LEU A 368 -22.00 5.83 1.31
CA LEU A 368 -21.81 6.37 2.66
C LEU A 368 -21.91 7.89 2.71
N LYS A 369 -21.98 8.42 3.94
CA LYS A 369 -21.82 9.86 4.20
C LYS A 369 -20.34 10.21 4.37
N PHE A 370 -19.97 11.35 3.81
CA PHE A 370 -18.60 11.85 3.82
C PHE A 370 -18.57 13.29 4.28
N ASP A 371 -17.47 13.67 4.93
CA ASP A 371 -17.19 15.08 5.18
C ASP A 371 -16.78 15.80 3.88
N LYS A 372 -16.62 17.12 3.96
CA LYS A 372 -16.21 17.97 2.82
C LYS A 372 -14.85 17.61 2.20
N TRP A 373 -14.06 16.76 2.86
CA TRP A 373 -12.73 16.33 2.42
C TRP A 373 -12.73 14.89 1.90
N GLY A 374 -13.90 14.25 1.82
CA GLY A 374 -14.08 12.89 1.29
C GLY A 374 -13.79 11.78 2.30
N TYR A 375 -13.66 12.09 3.60
CA TYR A 375 -13.48 11.07 4.65
C TYR A 375 -14.84 10.60 5.16
N VAL A 376 -14.95 9.32 5.51
CA VAL A 376 -16.22 8.74 5.96
C VAL A 376 -16.62 9.29 7.33
N GLU A 377 -17.86 9.76 7.44
CA GLU A 377 -18.43 10.17 8.72
C GLU A 377 -18.78 8.94 9.57
N ALA A 378 -18.29 8.92 10.80
CA ALA A 378 -18.68 7.94 11.81
C ALA A 378 -18.49 8.50 13.21
N ASP A 379 -19.30 8.02 14.14
CA ASP A 379 -19.23 8.38 15.56
C ASP A 379 -18.09 7.64 16.30
N GLU A 380 -18.01 7.83 17.61
CA GLU A 380 -17.04 7.15 18.49
C GLU A 380 -17.22 5.62 18.55
N THR A 381 -18.34 5.08 18.03
CA THR A 381 -18.55 3.63 17.87
C THR A 381 -18.16 3.13 16.48
N LEU A 382 -17.64 4.03 15.63
CA LEU A 382 -17.12 3.75 14.29
C LEU A 382 -18.22 3.26 13.34
N LYS A 383 -19.49 3.46 13.69
CA LYS A 383 -20.64 3.10 12.86
C LYS A 383 -20.82 4.11 11.74
N THR A 384 -21.12 3.59 10.56
CA THR A 384 -21.53 4.40 9.41
C THR A 384 -23.06 4.58 9.39
N ASN A 385 -23.58 5.24 8.34
CA ASN A 385 -25.01 5.33 8.09
C ASN A 385 -25.68 3.99 7.69
N ILE A 386 -24.91 2.93 7.43
CA ILE A 386 -25.43 1.61 7.08
C ILE A 386 -25.29 0.66 8.28
N PRO A 387 -26.40 0.08 8.80
CA PRO A 387 -26.34 -0.90 9.88
C PRO A 387 -25.45 -2.11 9.54
N GLY A 388 -24.56 -2.44 10.47
CA GLY A 388 -23.58 -3.52 10.31
C GLY A 388 -22.35 -3.14 9.50
N VAL A 389 -22.20 -1.87 9.12
CA VAL A 389 -21.01 -1.35 8.42
C VAL A 389 -20.31 -0.32 9.28
N PHE A 390 -19.03 -0.54 9.49
CA PHE A 390 -18.15 0.27 10.33
C PHE A 390 -16.98 0.78 9.51
N VAL A 391 -16.30 1.81 10.00
CA VAL A 391 -15.12 2.39 9.34
C VAL A 391 -14.00 2.63 10.35
N ALA A 392 -12.76 2.30 10.00
CA ALA A 392 -11.62 2.39 10.93
C ALA A 392 -10.36 2.90 10.24
N GLY A 393 -9.52 3.61 11.00
CA GLY A 393 -8.24 4.14 10.51
C GLY A 393 -8.40 5.41 9.69
N ASP A 394 -7.43 5.69 8.84
CA ASP A 394 -7.28 7.01 8.23
C ASP A 394 -8.31 7.36 7.15
N VAL A 395 -9.19 6.42 6.79
CA VAL A 395 -10.29 6.63 5.84
C VAL A 395 -11.48 7.38 6.45
N ARG A 396 -11.58 7.42 7.80
CA ARG A 396 -12.66 8.12 8.49
C ARG A 396 -12.31 9.58 8.82
N SER A 397 -13.33 10.38 9.07
CA SER A 397 -13.13 11.76 9.55
C SER A 397 -12.56 11.74 10.96
N LYS A 398 -11.33 12.24 11.12
CA LYS A 398 -10.64 12.38 12.40
C LYS A 398 -9.52 13.42 12.29
N GLN A 399 -9.15 13.96 13.44
CA GLN A 399 -8.11 15.00 13.55
C GLN A 399 -6.71 14.43 13.31
N PHE A 400 -6.37 13.31 13.93
CA PHE A 400 -5.02 12.74 13.93
C PHE A 400 -4.95 11.40 13.20
N ARG A 401 -3.96 11.27 12.31
CA ARG A 401 -3.69 10.08 11.50
C ARG A 401 -2.33 9.54 11.90
N GLN A 402 -2.34 8.52 12.76
CA GLN A 402 -1.15 7.89 13.32
C GLN A 402 -1.41 6.38 13.41
N ILE A 403 -0.34 5.58 13.48
CA ILE A 403 -0.46 4.12 13.62
C ILE A 403 -1.28 3.78 14.87
N THR A 404 -1.03 4.47 15.99
CA THR A 404 -1.74 4.26 17.26
C THR A 404 -3.23 4.63 17.19
N THR A 405 -3.59 5.72 16.49
CA THR A 405 -5.01 6.07 16.33
C THR A 405 -5.72 5.10 15.38
N ALA A 406 -5.04 4.60 14.35
CA ALA A 406 -5.57 3.56 13.48
C ALA A 406 -5.78 2.22 14.22
N VAL A 407 -4.84 1.81 15.08
CA VAL A 407 -4.97 0.62 15.95
C VAL A 407 -6.13 0.80 16.93
N SER A 408 -6.28 2.00 17.52
CA SER A 408 -7.42 2.32 18.38
C SER A 408 -8.74 2.15 17.62
N ASP A 409 -8.88 2.78 16.45
CA ASP A 409 -10.07 2.67 15.61
C ASP A 409 -10.40 1.20 15.27
N GLY A 410 -9.38 0.41 14.91
CA GLY A 410 -9.54 -1.03 14.61
C GLY A 410 -10.08 -1.82 15.80
N THR A 411 -9.57 -1.53 17.01
CA THR A 411 -10.06 -2.13 18.25
C THR A 411 -11.53 -1.80 18.48
N VAL A 412 -11.89 -0.52 18.45
CA VAL A 412 -13.27 -0.08 18.74
C VAL A 412 -14.24 -0.58 17.67
N ALA A 413 -13.85 -0.61 16.40
CA ALA A 413 -14.65 -1.16 15.31
C ALA A 413 -14.95 -2.66 15.52
N ALA A 414 -13.95 -3.48 15.87
CA ALA A 414 -14.15 -4.90 16.13
C ALA A 414 -15.06 -5.17 17.33
N LEU A 415 -14.90 -4.42 18.42
CA LEU A 415 -15.79 -4.51 19.59
C LEU A 415 -17.23 -4.08 19.24
N SER A 416 -17.37 -3.07 18.38
CA SER A 416 -18.69 -2.60 17.94
C SER A 416 -19.38 -3.59 17.00
N VAL A 417 -18.62 -4.27 16.13
CA VAL A 417 -19.09 -5.43 15.36
C VAL A 417 -19.53 -6.55 16.29
N GLN A 418 -18.71 -6.91 17.28
CA GLN A 418 -19.06 -7.97 18.23
C GLN A 418 -20.39 -7.68 18.94
N LYS A 419 -20.62 -6.43 19.36
CA LYS A 419 -21.89 -6.00 19.94
C LYS A 419 -23.02 -6.14 18.92
N TYR A 420 -22.84 -5.63 17.71
CA TYR A 420 -23.85 -5.70 16.64
C TYR A 420 -24.26 -7.14 16.28
N LEU A 421 -23.30 -8.07 16.21
CA LEU A 421 -23.57 -9.48 15.89
C LEU A 421 -24.28 -10.24 17.00
N ARG A 422 -24.25 -9.74 18.25
CA ARG A 422 -24.91 -10.37 19.40
C ARG A 422 -26.37 -9.94 19.58
N GLY A 423 -26.80 -8.86 18.92
CA GLY A 423 -28.11 -8.23 19.13
C GLY A 423 -28.01 -7.12 20.16
#